data_AF-A0A959P2C8-F1
#
_entry.id   AF-A0A959P2C8-F1
#
_cell.length_a   1.000
_cell.length_b   1.000
_cell.length_c   1.000
_cell.angle_alpha   90.00
_cell.angle_beta   90.00
_cell.angle_gamma   90.00
#
_symmetry.space_group_name_H-M   'P 1'
#
loop_
_entity.id
_entity.type
_entity.pdbx_description
1 polymer ?
#
loop_
_entity_poly.entity_id
_entity_poly.type
_entity_poly.pdbx_seq_one_letter_code
_entity_poly.pdbx_strand_id
1 'polypeptide(L)' 'MKTLKLIVIALFVFTISNYAQEEIDKMPEIKGGIQELAKNIKYPESAKKEGIMGTVFVKAVIDE' A
#
# COMPACT_ATOMS: atom_id res chain seq x y z
N MET A 1 -44.61 15.16 12.22
CA MET A 1 -43.79 15.36 11.00
C MET A 1 -42.30 15.62 11.27
N LYS A 2 -41.92 16.26 12.39
CA LYS A 2 -40.51 16.59 12.70
C LYS A 2 -39.63 15.35 12.93
N THR A 3 -40.14 14.34 13.64
CA THR A 3 -39.46 13.07 13.92
C THR A 3 -39.25 12.22 12.67
N LEU A 4 -40.23 12.18 11.77
CA LEU A 4 -40.14 11.45 10.50
C LEU A 4 -39.07 12.05 9.57
N LYS A 5 -38.97 13.38 9.49
CA LYS A 5 -37.90 14.05 8.74
C LYS A 5 -36.51 13.73 9.31
N LEU A 6 -36.37 13.63 10.63
CA LEU A 6 -35.10 13.31 11.28
C LEU A 6 -34.62 11.89 10.94
N ILE A 7 -35.55 10.92 10.92
CA ILE A 7 -35.25 9.52 10.56
C ILE A 7 -34.83 9.43 9.09
N VAL A 8 -35.53 10.14 8.19
CA VAL A 8 -35.18 10.16 6.76
C VAL A 8 -33.80 10.78 6.52
N ILE A 9 -33.46 11.85 7.24
CA ILE A 9 -32.12 12.46 7.17
C ILE A 9 -31.06 11.49 7.71
N ALA A 10 -31.32 10.81 8.83
CA ALA A 10 -30.38 9.84 9.39
C ALA A 10 -30.15 8.65 8.45
N LEU A 11 -31.20 8.14 7.82
CA LEU A 11 -31.09 7.08 6.80
C LEU A 11 -30.31 7.55 5.57
N PHE A 12 -30.53 8.80 5.13
CA PHE A 12 -29.81 9.37 4.01
C PHE A 12 -28.32 9.62 4.30
N VAL A 13 -27.97 10.05 5.51
CA VAL A 13 -26.57 10.18 5.94
C VAL A 13 -25.88 8.82 6.03
N PHE A 14 -26.58 7.80 6.54
CA PHE A 14 -26.06 6.45 6.65
C PHE A 14 -25.76 5.81 5.29
N THR A 15 -26.58 6.05 4.26
CA THR A 15 -26.32 5.53 2.92
C THR A 15 -25.09 6.21 2.31
N ILE A 16 -24.97 7.54 2.38
CA ILE A 16 -23.81 8.28 1.83
C ILE A 16 -22.48 7.78 2.41
N SER A 17 -22.42 7.51 3.72
CA SER A 17 -21.19 7.01 4.36
C SER A 17 -20.74 5.66 3.81
N ASN A 18 -21.66 4.78 3.40
CA ASN A 18 -21.31 3.48 2.82
C ASN A 18 -20.81 3.60 1.37
N TYR A 19 -21.25 4.60 0.61
CA TYR A 19 -20.77 4.84 -0.76
C TYR A 19 -19.36 5.45 -0.82
N ALA A 20 -18.86 6.03 0.28
CA ALA A 20 -17.56 6.71 0.32
C ALA A 20 -16.35 5.76 0.49
N GLN A 21 -16.56 4.45 0.63
CA GLN A 21 -15.48 3.47 0.46
C GLN A 21 -15.26 3.22 -1.04
N GLU A 22 -14.70 4.21 -1.74
CA GLU A 22 -14.01 3.94 -3.00
C GLU A 22 -12.84 2.99 -2.68
N GLU A 23 -12.75 1.87 -3.39
CA GLU A 23 -11.59 0.99 -3.34
C GLU A 23 -10.37 1.80 -3.82
N ILE A 24 -9.62 2.35 -2.88
CA ILE A 24 -8.28 2.85 -3.17
C ILE A 24 -7.47 1.62 -3.55
N ASP A 25 -7.00 1.57 -4.79
CA ASP A 25 -6.04 0.56 -5.25
C ASP A 25 -4.90 0.49 -4.25
N LYS A 26 -4.85 -0.61 -3.50
CA LYS A 26 -3.80 -0.83 -2.51
C LYS A 26 -2.50 -1.05 -3.27
N MET A 27 -1.53 -0.19 -3.02
CA MET A 27 -0.19 -0.40 -3.53
C MET A 27 0.34 -1.76 -3.05
N PRO A 28 1.05 -2.51 -3.91
CA PRO A 28 1.63 -3.77 -3.51
C PRO A 28 2.65 -3.56 -2.39
N GLU A 29 2.55 -4.38 -1.36
CA GLU A 29 3.47 -4.38 -0.23
C GLU A 29 4.43 -5.57 -0.31
N ILE A 30 5.70 -5.34 0.07
CA ILE A 30 6.68 -6.42 0.17
C ILE A 30 6.27 -7.33 1.33
N LYS A 31 5.97 -8.59 1.02
CA LYS A 31 5.70 -9.62 2.03
C LYS A 31 6.90 -9.74 2.98
N GLY A 32 6.66 -9.50 4.27
CA GLY A 32 7.72 -9.51 5.30
C GLY A 32 8.56 -8.24 5.39
N GLY A 33 8.23 -7.19 4.61
CA GLY A 33 8.89 -5.89 4.65
C GLY A 33 10.30 -5.87 4.05
N ILE A 34 11.01 -4.77 4.26
CA ILE A 34 12.36 -4.53 3.73
C ILE A 34 13.37 -5.56 4.27
N GLN A 35 13.16 -6.07 5.48
CA GLN A 35 14.03 -7.06 6.11
C GLN A 35 14.03 -8.38 5.33
N GLU A 36 12.88 -8.80 4.81
CA GLU A 36 12.78 -10.01 4.00
C GLU A 36 13.42 -9.79 2.61
N LEU A 37 13.25 -8.60 2.03
CA LEU A 37 13.94 -8.24 0.78
C LEU A 37 15.46 -8.29 0.96
N ALA A 38 15.98 -7.78 2.07
CA ALA A 38 17.42 -7.72 2.34
C ALA A 38 18.09 -9.11 2.34
N LYS A 39 17.38 -10.16 2.79
CA LYS A 39 17.87 -11.55 2.77
C LYS A 39 18.09 -12.08 1.35
N ASN A 40 17.39 -11.52 0.37
CA ASN A 40 17.45 -11.95 -1.03
C ASN A 40 18.47 -11.13 -1.86
N ILE A 41 19.06 -10.06 -1.31
CA ILE A 41 20.04 -9.24 -2.02
C ILE A 41 21.37 -10.00 -2.14
N LYS A 42 21.81 -10.25 -3.37
CA LYS A 42 23.12 -10.86 -3.67
C LYS A 42 24.12 -9.80 -4.12
N TYR A 43 25.10 -9.53 -3.27
CA TYR A 43 26.16 -8.57 -3.58
C TYR A 43 27.25 -9.22 -4.46
N PRO A 44 27.65 -8.61 -5.60
CA PRO A 44 28.64 -9.20 -6.50
C PRO A 44 30.02 -9.40 -5.84
N GLU A 45 30.62 -10.57 -6.05
CA GLU A 45 31.91 -10.91 -5.43
C GLU A 45 33.08 -10.02 -5.89
N SER A 46 33.09 -9.60 -7.16
CA SER A 46 34.08 -8.63 -7.67
C SER A 46 33.96 -7.30 -6.92
N ALA A 47 32.74 -6.80 -6.77
CA ALA A 47 32.46 -5.55 -6.05
C ALA A 47 32.89 -5.63 -4.58
N LYS A 48 32.73 -6.78 -3.90
CA LYS A 48 33.23 -6.97 -2.53
C LYS A 48 34.76 -6.88 -2.47
N LYS A 49 35.44 -7.58 -3.38
CA LYS A 49 36.92 -7.64 -3.42
C LYS A 49 37.53 -6.28 -3.74
N GLU A 50 36.89 -5.52 -4.60
CA GLU A 50 37.33 -4.20 -5.03
C GLU A 50 36.87 -3.07 -4.11
N GLY A 51 36.08 -3.37 -3.06
CA GLY A 51 35.58 -2.38 -2.11
C GLY A 51 34.61 -1.35 -2.72
N ILE A 52 33.96 -1.72 -3.83
CA ILE A 52 32.97 -0.86 -4.49
C ILE A 52 31.77 -0.69 -3.57
N MET A 53 31.24 0.53 -3.47
CA MET A 53 30.06 0.88 -2.67
C MET A 53 29.14 1.81 -3.46
N GLY A 54 27.82 1.71 -3.22
CA GLY A 54 26.83 2.57 -3.87
C GLY A 54 25.42 2.35 -3.35
N THR A 55 24.52 3.26 -3.68
CA THR A 55 23.09 3.15 -3.39
C THR A 55 22.35 2.72 -4.65
N VAL A 56 21.49 1.71 -4.54
CA VAL A 56 20.70 1.18 -5.67
C VAL A 56 19.23 1.54 -5.48
N PHE A 57 18.64 2.18 -6.48
CA PHE A 57 17.20 2.46 -6.54
C PHE A 57 16.54 1.50 -7.51
N VAL A 58 15.50 0.79 -7.06
CA VAL A 58 14.76 -0.19 -7.87
C VAL A 58 13.30 0.22 -7.94
N LYS A 59 12.74 0.23 -9.16
CA LYS A 59 11.30 0.38 -9.40
C LYS A 59 10.80 -0.89 -10.07
N ALA A 60 9.75 -1.48 -9.51
CA ALA A 60 9.12 -2.68 -10.04
C ALA A 60 7.61 -2.44 -10.20
N VAL A 61 7.01 -3.13 -11.16
CA VAL A 61 5.55 -3.25 -11.31
C VAL A 61 5.19 -4.66 -10.90
N ILE A 62 4.20 -4.79 -10.02
CA ILE A 62 3.72 -6.09 -9.52
C ILE A 62 2.32 -6.29 -10.09
N ASP A 63 2.11 -7.45 -10.70
CA ASP A 63 0.83 -7.90 -11.23
C ASP A 63 0.22 -8.99 -10.31
N GLU A 64 -1.07 -9.27 -10.47
CA GLU A 64 -1.86 -10.17 -9.61
C GLU A 64 -1.48 -11.67 -9.68
#